data_AF-A0A914UYG6-F1
#
_entry.id   AF-A0A914UYG6-F1
#
_cell.length_a   1.000
_cell.length_b   1.000
_cell.length_c   1.000
_cell.angle_alpha   90.00
_cell.angle_beta   90.00
_cell.angle_gamma   90.00
#
_symmetry.space_group_name_H-M   'P 1'
#
loop_
_entity.id
_entity.type
_entity.pdbx_description
1 polymer ?
#
loop_
_entity_poly.entity_id
_entity_poly.type
_entity_poly.pdbx_seq_one_letter_code
_entity_poly.pdbx_strand_id
1 'polypeptide(L)'
;MLALWLMVFSYLARFELTRKILQTFPDQCSFNMFKESGPTKEQMDQASYVYWFLGTGWETKLADPKEQHTEKPNAKIFIRCEGPGGPYLTTCGCVLSAAFTILQDRDALPSTYLLL
;
A
#
# COMPACT_ATOMS: atom_id res chain seq x y z
N MET A 1 14.80 -18.52 4.29
CA MET A 1 15.99 -17.65 4.11
C MET A 1 15.65 -16.17 4.35
N LEU A 2 14.70 -15.58 3.61
CA LEU A 2 14.34 -14.16 3.74
C LEU A 2 13.80 -13.77 5.14
N ALA A 3 12.94 -14.61 5.73
CA ALA A 3 12.41 -14.37 7.08
C ALA A 3 13.51 -14.32 8.16
N LEU A 4 14.52 -15.20 8.06
CA LEU A 4 15.66 -15.20 8.98
C LEU A 4 16.48 -13.91 8.85
N TRP A 5 16.75 -13.49 7.61
CA TRP A 5 17.43 -12.22 7.35
C TRP A 5 16.66 -11.03 7.92
N LEU A 6 15.33 -10.96 7.73
CA LEU A 6 14.49 -9.90 8.31
C LEU A 6 14.48 -9.90 9.85
N MET A 7 14.47 -11.08 10.48
CA MET A 7 14.57 -11.19 11.94
C MET A 7 15.91 -10.66 12.46
N VAL A 8 17.02 -11.04 11.82
CA VAL A 8 18.36 -10.55 12.21
C VAL A 8 18.48 -9.05 11.94
N PHE A 9 18.07 -8.58 10.76
CA PHE A 9 18.09 -7.17 10.39
C PHE A 9 17.27 -6.32 11.36
N SER A 10 16.05 -6.74 11.68
CA SER A 10 15.18 -6.02 12.62
C SER A 10 15.77 -5.98 14.04
N TYR A 11 16.41 -7.04 14.49
CA TYR A 11 17.12 -7.06 15.77
C TYR A 11 18.30 -6.08 15.78
N LEU A 12 19.15 -6.12 14.75
CA LEU A 12 20.31 -5.22 14.60
C LEU A 12 19.90 -3.75 14.44
N ALA A 13 18.75 -3.46 13.84
CA ALA A 13 18.26 -2.10 13.68
C ALA A 13 17.90 -1.40 15.01
N ARG A 14 17.75 -2.14 16.11
CA ARG A 14 17.38 -1.59 17.43
C ARG A 14 18.55 -0.94 18.17
N PHE A 15 19.78 -1.33 17.89
CA PHE A 15 20.96 -0.79 18.56
C PHE A 15 21.61 0.28 17.70
N GLU A 16 22.01 1.40 18.31
CA GLU A 16 22.50 2.57 17.55
C GLU A 16 23.75 2.28 16.73
N LEU A 17 24.70 1.52 17.28
CA LEU A 17 25.95 1.17 16.60
C LEU A 17 25.70 0.33 15.35
N THR A 18 24.94 -0.76 15.49
CA THR A 18 24.63 -1.65 14.37
C THR A 18 23.69 -0.99 13.37
N ARG A 19 22.75 -0.15 13.82
CA ARG A 19 21.92 0.67 12.93
C ARG A 19 22.75 1.60 12.06
N LYS A 20 23.79 2.25 12.61
CA LYS A 20 24.73 3.06 11.80
C LYS A 20 25.40 2.21 10.72
N ILE A 21 25.88 1.02 11.05
CA ILE A 21 26.48 0.09 10.08
C ILE A 21 25.48 -0.28 8.97
N LEU A 22 24.25 -0.66 9.34
CA LEU A 22 23.19 -1.00 8.37
C LEU A 22 22.87 0.16 7.42
N GLN A 23 22.96 1.40 7.89
CA GLN A 23 22.74 2.60 7.09
C GLN A 23 23.94 2.97 6.22
N THR A 24 25.18 2.75 6.69
CA THR A 24 26.40 3.04 5.93
C THR A 24 26.64 2.02 4.80
N PHE A 25 26.26 0.76 5.00
CA PHE A 25 26.50 -0.32 4.04
C PHE A 25 25.21 -1.07 3.66
N PRO A 26 24.20 -0.39 3.10
CA PRO A 26 22.90 -0.97 2.82
C PRO A 26 22.98 -2.11 1.79
N ASP A 27 23.91 -2.03 0.84
CA ASP A 27 24.19 -3.03 -0.18
C ASP A 27 24.75 -4.33 0.41
N GLN A 28 25.75 -4.23 1.27
CA GLN A 28 26.36 -5.41 1.90
C GLN A 28 25.38 -6.06 2.88
N CYS A 29 24.69 -5.26 3.69
CA CYS A 29 23.74 -5.77 4.68
C CYS A 29 22.47 -6.35 4.05
N SER A 30 22.16 -6.03 2.80
CA SER A 30 21.02 -6.56 2.05
C SER A 30 21.39 -7.54 0.95
N PHE A 31 22.65 -7.98 0.86
CA PHE A 31 23.13 -8.85 -0.22
C PHE A 31 22.84 -8.29 -1.62
N ASN A 32 23.16 -7.02 -1.84
CA ASN A 32 22.93 -6.28 -3.08
C ASN A 32 21.45 -6.09 -3.47
N MET A 33 20.50 -6.40 -2.57
CA MET A 33 19.07 -6.21 -2.82
C MET A 33 18.68 -4.73 -2.80
N PHE A 34 19.31 -3.93 -1.93
CA PHE A 34 19.16 -2.49 -1.88
C PHE A 34 20.50 -1.82 -2.18
N LYS A 35 20.52 -0.88 -3.11
CA LYS A 35 21.72 -0.12 -3.51
C LYS A 35 21.37 1.35 -3.57
N GLU A 36 22.34 2.22 -3.26
CA GLU A 36 22.15 3.68 -3.40
C GLU A 36 21.84 4.10 -4.84
N SER A 37 22.37 3.37 -5.82
CA SER A 37 22.08 3.58 -7.25
C SER A 37 20.62 3.31 -7.63
N GLY A 38 19.85 2.65 -6.75
CA GLY A 38 18.52 2.17 -7.05
C GLY A 38 18.49 1.00 -8.04
N PRO A 39 17.28 0.64 -8.54
CA PRO A 39 17.10 -0.41 -9.54
C PRO A 39 17.61 0.02 -10.92
N THR A 40 17.97 -0.95 -11.77
CA THR A 40 18.30 -0.66 -13.17
C THR A 40 17.05 -0.29 -13.97
N LYS A 41 17.25 0.31 -15.15
CA LYS A 41 16.15 0.65 -16.05
C LYS A 41 15.33 -0.58 -16.44
N GLU A 42 15.99 -1.68 -16.74
CA GLU A 42 15.35 -2.95 -17.11
C GLU A 42 14.50 -3.49 -15.95
N GLN A 43 14.99 -3.38 -14.71
CA GLN A 43 14.23 -3.79 -13.52
C GLN A 43 12.98 -2.92 -13.32
N MET A 44 13.07 -1.62 -13.60
CA MET A 44 11.91 -0.72 -13.53
C MET A 44 10.90 -1.00 -14.65
N ASP A 45 11.39 -1.24 -15.87
CA ASP A 45 10.55 -1.52 -17.04
C ASP A 45 9.81 -2.87 -16.92
N GLN A 46 10.39 -3.84 -16.21
CA GLN A 46 9.78 -5.14 -15.92
C GLN A 46 8.90 -5.13 -14.65
N ALA A 47 8.95 -4.06 -13.86
CA ALA A 47 8.15 -3.97 -12.66
C ALA A 47 6.66 -3.84 -13.01
N SER A 48 5.83 -4.55 -12.26
CA SER A 48 4.38 -4.47 -12.33
C SER A 48 3.80 -4.66 -10.93
N TYR A 49 2.54 -4.26 -10.78
CA TYR A 49 1.82 -4.45 -9.53
C TYR A 49 0.44 -5.06 -9.81
N VAL A 50 -0.06 -5.80 -8.81
CA VAL A 50 -1.44 -6.28 -8.76
C VAL A 50 -1.94 -6.10 -7.34
N TYR A 51 -3.01 -5.31 -7.19
CA TYR A 51 -3.78 -5.20 -5.97
C TYR A 51 -5.10 -5.95 -6.10
N TRP A 52 -5.43 -6.73 -5.07
CA TRP A 52 -6.71 -7.38 -4.92
C TRP A 52 -7.47 -6.70 -3.79
N PHE A 53 -8.60 -6.09 -4.11
CA PHE A 53 -9.53 -5.57 -3.12
C PHE A 53 -10.69 -6.57 -2.97
N LEU A 54 -10.87 -7.05 -1.75
CA LEU A 54 -11.94 -7.95 -1.38
C LEU A 54 -12.90 -7.19 -0.48
N GLY A 55 -14.10 -6.93 -0.98
CA GLY A 55 -15.17 -6.28 -0.22
C GLY A 55 -16.26 -7.28 0.13
N THR A 56 -16.80 -7.17 1.34
CA THR A 56 -17.99 -7.92 1.79
C THR A 56 -19.06 -6.95 2.22
N GLY A 57 -20.30 -7.17 1.82
CA GLY A 57 -21.42 -6.27 2.13
C GLY A 57 -22.77 -6.96 1.99
N TRP A 58 -23.82 -6.17 1.77
CA TRP A 58 -25.20 -6.66 1.61
C TRP A 58 -25.72 -6.31 0.22
N GLU A 59 -26.46 -7.23 -0.39
CA GLU A 59 -27.11 -6.99 -1.70
C GLU A 59 -28.26 -5.99 -1.59
N THR A 60 -28.99 -6.04 -0.46
CA THR A 60 -30.13 -5.18 -0.21
C THR A 60 -29.66 -3.82 0.31
N LYS A 61 -30.26 -2.74 -0.21
CA LYS A 61 -30.06 -1.40 0.32
C LYS A 61 -31.16 -1.07 1.32
N LEU A 62 -30.81 -0.61 2.52
CA LEU A 62 -31.79 -0.11 3.49
C LEU A 62 -32.33 1.26 3.06
N ALA A 63 -33.58 1.54 3.44
CA ALA A 63 -34.26 2.77 3.07
C ALA A 63 -33.69 3.99 3.80
N ASP A 64 -33.34 3.84 5.09
CA ASP A 64 -32.64 4.84 5.88
C ASP A 64 -31.13 4.50 5.95
N PRO A 65 -30.23 5.40 5.51
CA PRO A 65 -28.78 5.23 5.64
C PRO A 65 -28.27 5.06 7.08
N LYS A 66 -29.07 5.41 8.09
CA LYS A 66 -28.73 5.25 9.52
C LYS A 66 -29.06 3.87 10.06
N GLU A 67 -29.90 3.10 9.37
CA GLU A 67 -30.23 1.74 9.77
C GLU A 67 -29.08 0.80 9.45
N GLN A 68 -28.90 -0.21 10.30
CA GLN A 68 -27.90 -1.27 10.10
C GLN A 68 -28.59 -2.58 9.75
N HIS A 69 -27.96 -3.36 8.88
CA HIS A 69 -28.42 -4.71 8.57
C HIS A 69 -28.36 -5.60 9.82
N THR A 70 -29.40 -6.39 10.04
CA THR A 70 -29.45 -7.34 11.15
C THR A 70 -28.84 -8.69 10.75
N GLU A 71 -28.91 -9.06 9.46
CA GLU A 71 -28.22 -10.24 8.93
C GLU A 71 -26.72 -10.02 8.69
N LYS A 72 -25.98 -11.13 8.58
CA LYS A 72 -24.56 -11.10 8.17
C LYS A 72 -24.44 -10.67 6.70
N PRO A 73 -23.30 -10.04 6.31
CA PRO A 73 -23.02 -9.71 4.91
C PRO A 73 -23.21 -10.93 3.99
N ASN A 74 -24.00 -10.76 2.92
CA ASN A 74 -24.32 -11.82 1.96
C ASN A 74 -23.75 -11.55 0.55
N ALA A 75 -23.15 -10.38 0.31
CA ALA A 75 -22.52 -10.00 -0.96
C ALA A 75 -21.00 -9.99 -0.84
N LYS A 76 -20.31 -10.31 -1.95
CA LYS A 76 -18.86 -10.18 -2.07
C LYS A 76 -18.49 -9.52 -3.39
N ILE A 77 -17.51 -8.64 -3.34
CA ILE A 77 -16.90 -8.03 -4.53
C ILE A 77 -15.40 -8.32 -4.54
N PHE A 78 -14.88 -8.61 -5.74
CA PHE A 78 -13.46 -8.81 -5.98
C PHE A 78 -13.04 -7.82 -7.06
N ILE A 79 -12.13 -6.92 -6.73
CA ILE A 79 -11.59 -5.94 -7.67
C ILE A 79 -10.10 -6.22 -7.82
N ARG A 80 -9.66 -6.33 -9.07
CA ARG A 80 -8.25 -6.46 -9.44
C ARG A 80 -7.79 -5.14 -10.05
N CYS A 81 -6.80 -4.50 -9.44
CA CYS A 81 -6.16 -3.30 -9.97
C CYS A 81 -4.72 -3.65 -10.31
N GLU A 82 -4.34 -3.53 -11.58
CA GLU A 82 -2.99 -3.85 -12.03
C GLU A 82 -2.46 -2.80 -13.00
N GLY A 83 -1.15 -2.70 -13.10
CA GLY A 83 -0.51 -1.75 -13.99
C GLY A 83 1.00 -1.91 -14.07
N PRO A 84 1.63 -1.21 -15.02
CA PRO A 84 3.07 -1.17 -15.16
C PRO A 84 3.71 -0.29 -14.08
N GLY A 85 4.98 -0.55 -13.81
CA GLY A 85 5.79 0.23 -12.88
C GLY A 85 5.82 -0.35 -11.47
N GLY A 86 6.82 0.10 -10.73
CA GLY A 86 7.01 -0.30 -9.34
C GLY A 86 6.02 0.36 -8.38
N PRO A 87 5.92 -0.14 -7.14
CA PRO A 87 4.96 0.31 -6.14
C PRO A 87 5.05 1.81 -5.82
N TYR A 88 6.22 2.44 -5.96
CA TYR A 88 6.37 3.89 -5.76
C TYR A 88 5.59 4.70 -6.80
N LEU A 89 5.66 4.33 -8.08
CA LEU A 89 4.92 5.03 -9.14
C LEU A 89 3.41 4.89 -8.92
N THR A 90 2.97 3.69 -8.55
CA THR A 90 1.57 3.41 -8.21
C THR A 90 1.10 4.24 -7.02
N THR A 91 1.91 4.32 -5.97
CA THR A 91 1.60 5.13 -4.78
C THR A 91 1.47 6.60 -5.13
N CYS A 92 2.37 7.13 -5.96
CA CYS A 92 2.25 8.49 -6.49
C CYS A 92 0.93 8.70 -7.25
N GLY A 93 0.55 7.73 -8.10
CA GLY A 93 -0.74 7.73 -8.79
C GLY A 93 -1.92 7.79 -7.81
N CYS A 94 -1.93 6.97 -6.76
CA CYS A 94 -2.98 7.00 -5.73
C CYS A 94 -3.07 8.34 -5.01
N VAL A 95 -1.92 8.94 -4.64
CA VAL A 95 -1.88 10.24 -3.96
C VAL A 95 -2.39 11.35 -4.89
N LEU A 96 -1.99 11.34 -6.16
CA LEU A 96 -2.49 12.30 -7.14
C LEU A 96 -3.99 12.16 -7.35
N SER A 97 -4.49 10.93 -7.50
CA SER A 97 -5.93 10.68 -7.63
C SER A 97 -6.70 11.20 -6.41
N ALA A 98 -6.20 10.96 -5.19
CA ALA A 98 -6.81 11.49 -3.97
C ALA A 98 -6.82 13.03 -3.95
N ALA A 99 -5.71 13.66 -4.37
CA ALA A 99 -5.63 15.11 -4.48
C ALA A 99 -6.62 15.67 -5.52
N PHE A 100 -6.75 15.03 -6.69
CA PHE A 100 -7.73 15.40 -7.71
C PHE A 100 -9.16 15.29 -7.18
N THR A 101 -9.51 14.20 -6.50
CA THR A 101 -10.84 14.03 -5.89
C THR A 101 -11.14 15.15 -4.89
N ILE A 102 -10.18 15.54 -4.04
CA ILE A 102 -10.36 16.64 -3.08
C ILE A 102 -10.60 17.97 -3.79
N LEU A 103 -9.88 18.23 -4.89
CA LEU A 103 -9.95 19.51 -5.60
C LEU A 103 -11.16 19.63 -6.54
N GLN A 104 -11.53 18.54 -7.21
CA GLN A 104 -12.54 18.53 -8.27
C GLN A 104 -13.91 18.06 -7.78
N ASP A 105 -13.95 17.08 -6.87
CA ASP A 105 -15.18 16.45 -6.41
C ASP A 105 -15.55 16.87 -4.98
N ARG A 106 -15.13 18.07 -4.57
CA ARG A 106 -15.30 18.56 -3.20
C ARG A 106 -16.75 18.51 -2.72
N ASP A 107 -17.69 18.82 -3.59
CA ASP A 107 -19.14 18.84 -3.27
C ASP A 107 -19.73 17.43 -3.14
N ALA A 108 -19.07 16.41 -3.69
CA ALA A 108 -19.45 15.01 -3.57
C ALA A 108 -18.84 14.32 -2.33
N LEU A 109 -17.87 14.96 -1.68
CA LEU A 109 -17.26 14.44 -0.46
C LEU A 109 -18.18 14.65 0.75
N PRO A 110 -18.17 13.73 1.74
CA PRO A 110 -18.92 13.92 2.97
C PRO A 110 -18.52 15.22 3.66
N SER A 111 -19.51 16.02 4.08
CA SER A 111 -19.30 17.29 4.79
C SER A 111 -18.62 17.12 6.16
N THR A 112 -18.62 15.90 6.68
CA THR A 112 -18.09 15.58 8.01
C THR A 112 -16.83 14.74 7.85
N TYR A 113 -15.71 15.27 8.35
CA TYR A 113 -14.46 14.55 8.54
C TYR A 113 -14.62 13.50 9.64
N LEU A 114 -15.41 12.45 9.40
CA LEU A 114 -15.26 11.20 10.13
C LEU A 114 -13.98 10.54 9.59
N LEU A 115 -12.85 11.10 10.01
CA LEU A 115 -11.62 10.33 10.12
C LEU A 115 -11.94 9.19 11.08
N LEU A 116 -11.80 7.98 10.55
CA LEU A 116 -11.90 6.68 11.21
C LEU A 116 -11.52 6.70 12.70
#